data_AF-A0A329SWN7-F1
#
_entry.id   AF-A0A329SWN7-F1
#
_cell.length_a   1.000
_cell.length_b   1.000
_cell.length_c   1.000
_cell.angle_alpha   90.00
_cell.angle_beta   90.00
_cell.angle_gamma   90.00
#
_symmetry.space_group_name_H-M   'P 1'
#
loop_
_entity.id
_entity.type
_entity.pdbx_description
1 polymer ?
#
loop_
_entity_poly.entity_id
_entity_poly.type
_entity_poly.pdbx_seq_one_letter_code
_entity_poly.pdbx_strand_id
1 'polypeptide(L)'
;MFAAMDTQTQCLYSMLDLQLFGEQPLPCSPPTTTQMLHQLQNSSTLVPHVDGTYWHTRFGHLIGYGAGYYSYLYARVFAADIWHTNFVGSQGPLNREAGEKLYQKLMVHGGAKDPSDLLVDMLGREPSPANYLHELGV
;
A
#
# COMPACT_ATOMS: atom_id res chain seq x y z
N MET A 1 -14.86 -10.84 -3.48
CA MET A 1 -15.60 -11.32 -2.29
C MET A 1 -14.76 -11.31 -1.00
N PHE A 2 -13.45 -10.95 -1.02
CA PHE A 2 -12.65 -10.84 0.23
C PHE A 2 -11.65 -9.67 0.22
N ALA A 3 -11.95 -8.57 -0.49
CA ALA A 3 -11.01 -7.45 -0.68
C ALA A 3 -10.50 -6.82 0.64
N ALA A 4 -11.33 -6.84 1.69
CA ALA A 4 -10.95 -6.39 3.02
C ALA A 4 -9.90 -7.32 3.68
N MET A 5 -10.07 -8.66 3.58
CA MET A 5 -9.10 -9.63 4.12
C MET A 5 -7.78 -9.60 3.35
N ASP A 6 -7.85 -9.45 2.03
CA ASP A 6 -6.66 -9.29 1.19
C ASP A 6 -5.89 -8.02 1.60
N THR A 7 -6.61 -6.92 1.82
CA THR A 7 -6.01 -5.65 2.26
C THR A 7 -5.42 -5.76 3.67
N GLN A 8 -6.10 -6.43 4.60
CA GLN A 8 -5.56 -6.72 5.93
C GLN A 8 -4.25 -7.54 5.85
N THR A 9 -4.17 -8.50 4.93
CA THR A 9 -2.94 -9.27 4.69
C THR A 9 -1.80 -8.37 4.17
N GLN A 10 -2.10 -7.46 3.24
CA GLN A 10 -1.12 -6.47 2.75
C GLN A 10 -0.66 -5.51 3.86
N CYS A 11 -1.56 -5.12 4.77
CA CYS A 11 -1.19 -4.35 5.96
C CYS A 11 -0.23 -5.14 6.86
N LEU A 12 -0.52 -6.43 7.14
CA LEU A 12 0.35 -7.29 7.94
C LEU A 12 1.77 -7.37 7.32
N TYR A 13 1.87 -7.57 6.01
CA TYR A 13 3.15 -7.66 5.32
C TYR A 13 3.91 -6.33 5.38
N SER A 14 3.22 -5.21 5.22
CA SER A 14 3.78 -3.86 5.32
C SER A 14 4.31 -3.58 6.73
N MET A 15 3.54 -3.93 7.76
CA MET A 15 3.96 -3.76 9.15
C MET A 15 5.14 -4.66 9.52
N LEU A 16 5.15 -5.91 9.05
CA LEU A 16 6.28 -6.82 9.27
C LEU A 16 7.55 -6.29 8.62
N ASP A 17 7.47 -5.86 7.37
CA ASP A 17 8.58 -5.25 6.63
C ASP A 17 9.12 -4.02 7.37
N LEU A 18 8.26 -3.07 7.72
CA LEU A 18 8.67 -1.87 8.46
C LEU A 18 9.26 -2.18 9.84
N GLN A 19 8.75 -3.17 10.57
CA GLN A 19 9.33 -3.54 11.86
C GLN A 19 10.71 -4.19 11.69
N LEU A 20 10.90 -5.08 10.72
CA LEU A 20 12.17 -5.75 10.49
C LEU A 20 13.29 -4.78 10.06
N PHE A 21 12.95 -3.75 9.28
CA PHE A 21 13.90 -2.74 8.80
C PHE A 21 13.89 -1.43 9.61
N GLY A 22 13.08 -1.36 10.66
CA GLY A 22 13.01 -0.22 11.57
C GLY A 22 14.08 -0.27 12.66
N GLU A 23 13.86 0.50 13.73
CA GLU A 23 14.76 0.50 14.88
C GLU A 23 14.78 -0.88 15.57
N GLN A 24 15.99 -1.40 15.80
CA GLN A 24 16.23 -2.67 16.48
C GLN A 24 17.06 -2.43 17.74
N PRO A 25 16.42 -2.18 18.90
CA PRO A 25 17.15 -1.97 20.15
C PRO A 25 17.95 -3.22 20.53
N LEU A 26 19.07 -3.06 21.23
CA LEU A 26 19.87 -4.18 21.74
C LEU A 26 19.69 -4.31 23.28
N PRO A 27 19.31 -5.49 23.80
CA PRO A 27 18.97 -6.71 23.05
C PRO A 27 17.64 -6.56 22.28
N CYS A 28 17.53 -7.23 21.13
CA CYS A 28 16.32 -7.20 20.31
C CYS A 28 15.11 -7.71 21.11
N SER A 29 14.01 -6.97 21.04
CA SER A 29 12.73 -7.35 21.61
C SER A 29 11.63 -7.13 20.57
N PRO A 30 10.97 -8.19 20.08
CA PRO A 30 11.20 -9.61 20.39
C PRO A 30 12.53 -10.15 19.83
N PRO A 31 13.10 -11.23 20.43
CA PRO A 31 14.45 -11.68 20.11
C PRO A 31 14.55 -12.45 18.78
N THR A 32 13.43 -12.78 18.12
CA THR A 32 13.43 -13.44 16.81
C THR A 32 12.38 -12.84 15.87
N THR A 33 12.65 -12.91 14.56
CA THR A 33 11.73 -12.46 13.51
C THR A 33 10.42 -13.26 13.50
N THR A 34 10.47 -14.55 13.87
CA THR A 34 9.27 -15.39 13.99
C THR A 34 8.38 -14.95 15.15
N GLN A 35 8.96 -14.57 16.30
CA GLN A 35 8.16 -14.06 17.41
C GLN A 35 7.57 -12.68 17.10
N MET A 36 8.29 -11.82 16.37
CA MET A 36 7.77 -10.56 15.84
C MET A 36 6.56 -10.80 14.95
N LEU A 37 6.68 -11.71 13.96
CA LEU A 37 5.59 -12.11 13.10
C LEU A 37 4.39 -12.65 13.91
N HIS A 38 4.63 -13.56 14.85
CA HIS A 38 3.58 -14.15 15.68
C HIS A 38 2.81 -13.07 16.46
N GLN A 39 3.51 -12.15 17.13
CA GLN A 39 2.90 -11.04 17.87
C GLN A 39 2.09 -10.12 16.93
N LEU A 40 2.66 -9.76 15.78
CA LEU A 40 2.05 -8.84 14.85
C LEU A 40 0.81 -9.42 14.16
N GLN A 41 0.88 -10.67 13.70
CA GLN A 41 -0.24 -11.34 13.03
C GLN A 41 -1.43 -11.49 13.98
N ASN A 42 -1.17 -11.91 15.23
CA ASN A 42 -2.21 -12.09 16.23
C ASN A 42 -2.84 -10.77 16.71
N SER A 43 -2.11 -9.65 16.66
CA SER A 43 -2.63 -8.33 17.04
C SER A 43 -3.32 -7.59 15.90
N SER A 44 -2.97 -7.89 14.65
CA SER A 44 -3.36 -7.10 13.48
C SER A 44 -4.35 -7.79 12.55
N THR A 45 -4.56 -9.09 12.70
CA THR A 45 -5.41 -9.87 11.78
C THR A 45 -6.41 -10.74 12.54
N LEU A 46 -7.50 -11.12 11.86
CA LEU A 46 -8.50 -12.02 12.42
C LEU A 46 -8.05 -13.49 12.38
N VAL A 47 -7.01 -13.81 11.61
CA VAL A 47 -6.50 -15.17 11.42
C VAL A 47 -5.20 -15.32 12.21
N PRO A 48 -5.21 -16.08 13.32
CA PRO A 48 -4.03 -16.19 14.17
C PRO A 48 -2.86 -16.86 13.43
N HIS A 49 -1.66 -16.57 13.91
CA HIS A 49 -0.45 -17.27 13.48
C HIS A 49 -0.54 -18.76 13.81
N VAL A 50 -0.02 -19.59 12.90
CA VAL A 50 0.04 -21.04 13.08
C VAL A 50 1.44 -21.43 13.53
N ASP A 51 1.53 -22.07 14.70
CA ASP A 51 2.81 -22.52 15.26
C ASP A 51 3.56 -23.48 14.34
N GLY A 52 4.90 -23.41 14.39
CA GLY A 52 5.78 -24.22 13.54
C GLY A 52 5.88 -23.74 12.09
N THR A 53 5.31 -22.57 11.76
CA THR A 53 5.41 -21.97 10.42
C THR A 53 6.40 -20.80 10.39
N TYR A 54 7.02 -20.59 9.22
CA TYR A 54 8.07 -19.58 9.01
C TYR A 54 7.90 -18.91 7.65
N TRP A 55 6.67 -18.52 7.30
CA TRP A 55 6.37 -18.05 5.93
C TRP A 55 7.14 -16.80 5.54
N HIS A 56 7.50 -15.94 6.51
CA HIS A 56 8.28 -14.72 6.27
C HIS A 56 9.69 -15.02 5.73
N THR A 57 10.23 -16.21 6.00
CA THR A 57 11.53 -16.65 5.41
C THR A 57 11.45 -16.88 3.90
N ARG A 58 10.23 -17.03 3.36
CA ARG A 58 9.95 -17.15 1.93
C ARG A 58 9.38 -15.85 1.34
N PHE A 59 9.28 -14.80 2.15
CA PHE A 59 8.76 -13.52 1.70
C PHE A 59 9.86 -12.74 0.99
N GLY A 60 10.04 -13.04 -0.30
CA GLY A 60 11.15 -12.52 -1.10
C GLY A 60 11.24 -11.00 -1.19
N HIS A 61 10.15 -10.27 -0.95
CA HIS A 61 10.16 -8.80 -0.93
C HIS A 61 11.03 -8.22 0.18
N LEU A 62 11.31 -8.98 1.25
CA LEU A 62 12.27 -8.56 2.26
C LEU A 62 13.70 -8.42 1.68
N ILE A 63 13.99 -9.00 0.51
CA ILE A 63 15.28 -8.92 -0.16
C ILE A 63 15.18 -7.95 -1.35
N GLY A 64 15.89 -6.82 -1.27
CA GLY A 64 15.91 -5.81 -2.33
C GLY A 64 14.71 -4.86 -2.37
N TYR A 65 13.67 -5.12 -1.57
CA TYR A 65 12.50 -4.25 -1.42
C TYR A 65 12.13 -3.97 0.05
N GLY A 66 13.06 -4.26 0.96
CA GLY A 66 12.90 -4.05 2.39
C GLY A 66 12.59 -2.59 2.74
N ALA A 67 11.75 -2.39 3.74
CA ALA A 67 11.16 -1.10 4.13
C ALA A 67 10.29 -0.42 3.04
N GLY A 68 9.97 -1.12 1.95
CA GLY A 68 9.22 -0.59 0.81
C GLY A 68 7.83 -1.19 0.63
N TYR A 69 7.46 -2.25 1.34
CA TYR A 69 6.27 -3.05 1.00
C TYR A 69 4.96 -2.26 1.15
N TYR A 70 4.90 -1.30 2.08
CA TYR A 70 3.74 -0.42 2.28
C TYR A 70 3.36 0.39 1.04
N SER A 71 4.30 0.60 0.11
CA SER A 71 4.06 1.36 -1.11
C SER A 71 2.99 0.73 -2.03
N TYR A 72 2.76 -0.59 -1.96
CA TYR A 72 1.64 -1.22 -2.66
C TYR A 72 0.27 -0.70 -2.17
N LEU A 73 0.11 -0.47 -0.87
CA LEU A 73 -1.11 0.12 -0.31
C LEU A 73 -1.26 1.58 -0.72
N TYR A 74 -0.17 2.35 -0.68
CA TYR A 74 -0.15 3.73 -1.16
C TYR A 74 -0.54 3.83 -2.64
N ALA A 75 0.02 2.96 -3.49
CA ALA A 75 -0.31 2.91 -4.91
C ALA A 75 -1.81 2.64 -5.14
N ARG A 76 -2.42 1.74 -4.36
CA ARG A 76 -3.87 1.49 -4.44
C ARG A 76 -4.70 2.70 -4.01
N VAL A 77 -4.30 3.39 -2.94
CA VAL A 77 -4.95 4.63 -2.48
C VAL A 77 -4.93 5.69 -3.58
N PHE A 78 -3.75 5.97 -4.16
CA PHE A 78 -3.62 7.00 -5.19
C PHE A 78 -4.32 6.62 -6.49
N ALA A 79 -4.26 5.34 -6.89
CA ALA A 79 -4.97 4.86 -8.07
C ALA A 79 -6.49 5.03 -7.93
N ALA A 80 -7.07 4.64 -6.79
CA ALA A 80 -8.49 4.84 -6.52
C ALA A 80 -8.85 6.33 -6.52
N ASP A 81 -8.04 7.19 -5.88
CA ASP A 81 -8.33 8.62 -5.82
C ASP A 81 -8.31 9.28 -7.22
N ILE A 82 -7.34 8.92 -8.06
CA ILE A 82 -7.27 9.36 -9.45
C ILE A 82 -8.46 8.84 -10.26
N TRP A 83 -8.80 7.56 -10.10
CA TRP A 83 -9.90 6.90 -10.79
C TRP A 83 -11.25 7.58 -10.52
N HIS A 84 -11.64 7.68 -9.25
CA HIS A 84 -12.92 8.28 -8.86
C HIS A 84 -13.00 9.77 -9.21
N THR A 85 -11.88 10.49 -9.09
CA THR A 85 -11.86 11.93 -9.40
C THR A 85 -11.96 12.23 -10.89
N ASN A 86 -11.42 11.37 -11.77
CA ASN A 86 -11.26 11.72 -13.19
C ASN A 86 -12.04 10.81 -14.16
N PHE A 87 -12.46 9.60 -13.75
CA PHE A 87 -12.96 8.57 -14.68
C PHE A 87 -14.35 8.00 -14.32
N VAL A 88 -14.87 8.24 -13.12
CA VAL A 88 -16.19 7.73 -12.67
C VAL A 88 -17.37 8.66 -13.02
N GLY A 89 -17.09 9.85 -13.58
CA GLY A 89 -18.10 10.84 -13.93
C GLY A 89 -18.96 10.52 -15.17
N SER A 90 -19.83 11.46 -15.56
CA SER A 90 -20.78 11.32 -16.68
C SER A 90 -20.13 11.06 -18.04
N GLN A 91 -18.87 11.45 -18.20
CA GLN A 91 -18.09 11.19 -19.40
C GLN A 91 -17.58 9.74 -19.51
N GLY A 92 -17.63 8.99 -18.39
CA GLY A 92 -17.25 7.61 -18.31
C GLY A 92 -15.73 7.34 -18.37
N PRO A 93 -15.34 6.07 -18.23
CA PRO A 93 -13.95 5.66 -18.04
C PRO A 93 -13.09 5.79 -19.31
N LEU A 94 -13.70 5.98 -20.48
CA LEU A 94 -13.02 6.15 -21.77
C LEU A 94 -12.96 7.61 -22.22
N ASN A 95 -13.17 8.56 -21.30
CA ASN A 95 -13.04 9.98 -21.61
C ASN A 95 -11.59 10.30 -22.03
N ARG A 96 -11.45 10.83 -23.26
CA ARG A 96 -10.15 11.16 -23.85
C ARG A 96 -9.42 12.25 -23.07
N GLU A 97 -10.12 13.29 -22.64
CA GLU A 97 -9.53 14.44 -21.94
C GLU A 97 -8.94 14.02 -20.57
N ALA A 98 -9.59 13.12 -19.85
CA ALA A 98 -9.11 12.54 -18.61
C ALA A 98 -7.85 11.68 -18.84
N GLY A 99 -7.82 10.90 -19.91
CA GLY A 99 -6.63 10.14 -20.33
C GLY A 99 -5.45 11.04 -20.69
N GLU A 100 -5.69 12.10 -21.48
CA GLU A 100 -4.67 13.08 -21.86
C GLU A 100 -4.12 13.81 -20.62
N LYS A 101 -5.01 14.18 -19.68
CA LYS A 101 -4.63 14.77 -18.40
C LYS A 101 -3.74 13.84 -17.59
N LEU A 102 -4.10 12.55 -17.46
CA LEU A 102 -3.30 11.55 -16.74
C LEU A 102 -1.90 11.41 -17.35
N TYR A 103 -1.81 11.34 -18.68
CA TYR A 103 -0.52 11.23 -19.36
C TYR A 103 0.36 12.48 -19.12
N GLN A 104 -0.19 13.67 -19.38
CA GLN A 104 0.56 14.93 -19.33
C GLN A 104 0.94 15.35 -17.90
N LYS A 105 0.08 15.07 -16.90
CA LYS A 105 0.33 15.51 -15.53
C LYS A 105 1.06 14.50 -14.66
N LEU A 106 0.99 13.21 -14.99
CA LEU A 106 1.55 12.14 -14.17
C LEU A 106 2.61 11.34 -14.93
N MET A 107 2.25 10.72 -16.04
CA MET A 107 3.07 9.67 -16.66
C MET A 107 4.32 10.20 -17.38
N VAL A 108 4.21 11.34 -18.06
CA VAL A 108 5.30 11.89 -18.91
C VAL A 108 6.57 12.23 -18.11
N HIS A 109 6.45 12.44 -16.81
CA HIS A 109 7.54 12.91 -15.96
C HIS A 109 8.47 11.79 -15.48
N GLY A 110 8.02 10.53 -15.47
CA GLY A 110 8.78 9.43 -14.87
C GLY A 110 9.23 9.77 -13.44
N GLY A 111 10.52 9.59 -13.14
CA GLY A 111 11.12 9.95 -11.85
C GLY A 111 11.70 11.37 -11.78
N ALA A 112 11.44 12.25 -12.77
CA ALA A 112 12.06 13.57 -12.84
C ALA A 112 11.37 14.66 -12.00
N LYS A 113 10.21 14.35 -11.41
CA LYS A 113 9.41 15.28 -10.59
C LYS A 113 8.99 14.62 -9.29
N ASP A 114 8.82 15.42 -8.23
CA ASP A 114 8.37 14.91 -6.93
C ASP A 114 7.01 14.23 -7.05
N PRO A 115 6.84 13.00 -6.51
CA PRO A 115 5.57 12.28 -6.56
C PRO A 115 4.40 13.05 -5.93
N SER A 116 4.63 13.82 -4.87
CA SER A 116 3.59 14.59 -4.19
C SER A 116 3.08 15.71 -5.10
N ASP A 117 3.98 16.44 -5.75
CA ASP A 117 3.63 17.48 -6.71
C ASP A 117 2.86 16.90 -7.90
N LEU A 118 3.28 15.73 -8.41
CA LEU A 118 2.60 15.02 -9.49
C LEU A 118 1.16 14.65 -9.12
N LEU A 119 0.95 14.15 -7.90
CA LEU A 119 -0.37 13.76 -7.41
C LEU A 119 -1.27 14.99 -7.18
N VAL A 120 -0.75 16.05 -6.56
CA VAL A 120 -1.49 17.31 -6.35
C VAL A 120 -1.87 17.94 -7.68
N ASP A 121 -0.97 17.99 -8.66
CA ASP A 121 -1.28 18.53 -9.99
C ASP A 121 -2.35 17.70 -10.71
N MET A 122 -2.31 16.38 -10.58
CA MET A 122 -3.27 15.47 -11.18
C MET A 122 -4.67 15.62 -10.55
N LEU A 123 -4.75 15.68 -9.23
CA LEU A 123 -5.99 15.70 -8.45
C LEU A 123 -6.56 17.12 -8.25
N GLY A 124 -5.73 18.15 -8.31
CA GLY A 124 -6.07 19.53 -7.96
C GLY A 124 -6.22 19.78 -6.45
N ARG A 125 -5.82 18.81 -5.63
CA ARG A 125 -5.86 18.80 -4.16
C ARG A 125 -4.91 17.73 -3.66
N GLU A 126 -4.66 17.73 -2.35
CA GLU A 126 -3.96 16.63 -1.70
C GLU A 126 -4.68 15.28 -1.90
N PRO A 127 -3.93 14.17 -2.07
CA PRO A 127 -4.49 12.83 -2.14
C PRO A 127 -5.25 12.43 -0.88
N SER A 128 -6.29 11.64 -1.03
CA SER A 128 -7.11 11.15 0.08
C SER A 128 -7.40 9.65 -0.03
N PRO A 129 -7.36 8.90 1.10
CA PRO A 129 -7.73 7.49 1.11
C PRO A 129 -9.24 7.25 0.97
N ALA A 130 -10.07 8.29 1.03
CA ALA A 130 -11.54 8.15 1.08
C ALA A 130 -12.12 7.31 -0.07
N ASN A 131 -11.64 7.52 -1.30
CA ASN A 131 -12.10 6.76 -2.46
C ASN A 131 -11.73 5.28 -2.38
N TYR A 132 -10.54 4.96 -1.87
CA TYR A 132 -10.11 3.58 -1.67
C TYR A 132 -10.86 2.90 -0.51
N LEU A 133 -11.12 3.61 0.58
CA LEU A 133 -11.94 3.12 1.69
C LEU A 133 -13.37 2.81 1.24
N HIS A 134 -13.96 3.70 0.43
CA HIS A 134 -15.26 3.47 -0.19
C HIS A 134 -15.29 2.19 -1.06
N GLU A 135 -14.23 1.91 -1.85
CA GLU A 135 -14.11 0.64 -2.60
C GLU A 135 -14.02 -0.59 -1.70
N LEU A 136 -13.46 -0.45 -0.49
CA LEU A 136 -13.42 -1.49 0.52
C LEU A 136 -14.75 -1.66 1.27
N GLY A 137 -15.71 -0.74 1.08
CA GLY A 137 -17.01 -0.75 1.74
C GLY A 137 -16.99 -0.27 3.19
N VAL A 138 -16.03 0.60 3.55
CA VAL A 138 -15.87 1.21 4.88
C VAL A 138 -15.97 2.73 4.82
#